data_AF-A0A817BRM1-F1
#
_entry.id   AF-A0A817BRM1-F1
#
_cell.length_a   1.000
_cell.length_b   1.000
_cell.length_c   1.000
_cell.angle_alpha   90.00
_cell.angle_beta   90.00
_cell.angle_gamma   90.00
#
_symmetry.space_group_name_H-M   'P 1'
#
loop_
_entity.id
_entity.type
_entity.pdbx_description
1 polymer ?
#
loop_
_entity_poly.entity_id
_entity_poly.type
_entity_poly.pdbx_seq_one_letter_code
_entity_poly.pdbx_strand_id
1 'polypeptide(L)'
;MGTLYENNNVPINEDNKYDRPAKFAPTEKENHSSKTTLIFSLNEEVGALAKALHVFEKHGINLLRIESRLSRQNKTDHEFYVECDNTMGSVTDAIKQLREDSKYLHVLSQAHNTLDESTPWFPRKIRDLDQFANRVLSYGAELDADHPGFRDVLYRKRRKEFADIANQYRHGQPIPRVTYNEQEIVTWATVFRELTQLYPTHACKEFNNVLPLLIDNCGYNESNIPQLEDVSLFLQDCSGFRLRPVAGLLSSRDFLAGLAFRVFHSTQYIRHHSVPMYTPEPDVCHELLGHVPLFADPDFAEFSQEIGMASLGAPDEYITRLATLYWFTVEFGLCLENNEKKAYGAGLLSSFGELRL
;
A
#
# COMPACT_ATOMS: atom_id res chain seq x y z
N MET A 1 3.52 45.43 39.49
CA MET A 1 4.63 44.46 39.65
C MET A 1 4.11 43.12 39.15
N GLY A 2 4.33 42.65 37.93
CA GLY A 2 5.42 42.90 36.98
C GLY A 2 6.37 41.70 36.97
N THR A 3 6.15 40.76 36.03
CA THR A 3 7.10 39.78 35.40
C THR A 3 7.76 38.73 36.34
N LEU A 4 8.06 37.48 35.98
CA LEU A 4 8.68 36.93 34.75
C LEU A 4 8.28 35.44 34.58
N TYR A 5 7.77 35.06 33.42
CA TYR A 5 7.95 33.71 32.85
C TYR A 5 8.92 33.89 31.68
N GLU A 6 10.12 33.35 31.79
CA GLU A 6 11.12 33.35 30.71
C GLU A 6 10.70 32.36 29.63
N ASN A 7 10.38 32.90 28.45
CA ASN A 7 10.30 32.15 27.20
C ASN A 7 11.71 31.77 26.75
N ASN A 8 12.10 30.51 26.96
CA ASN A 8 13.22 29.93 26.24
C ASN A 8 12.74 29.47 24.86
N ASN A 9 12.73 30.41 23.91
CA ASN A 9 12.68 30.11 22.48
C ASN A 9 13.97 29.37 22.10
N VAL A 10 13.88 28.06 21.94
CA VAL A 10 14.89 27.30 21.19
C VAL A 10 14.70 27.67 19.71
N PRO A 11 15.73 28.20 19.03
CA PRO A 11 15.61 28.53 17.61
C PRO A 11 15.43 27.24 16.81
N ILE A 12 14.32 27.15 16.09
CA ILE A 12 14.07 26.11 15.10
C ILE A 12 15.09 26.36 13.99
N ASN A 13 16.06 25.46 13.88
CA ASN A 13 17.09 25.52 12.85
C ASN A 13 16.47 25.04 11.53
N GLU A 14 16.13 25.96 10.62
CA GLU A 14 15.44 25.68 9.35
C GLU A 14 16.24 24.79 8.37
N ASP A 15 17.49 24.44 8.70
CA ASP A 15 18.40 23.63 7.87
C ASP A 15 18.39 22.12 8.18
N ASN A 16 17.55 21.65 9.12
CA ASN A 16 17.53 20.23 9.48
C ASN A 16 16.76 19.39 8.44
N LYS A 17 17.49 18.72 7.53
CA LYS A 17 16.93 17.77 6.54
C LYS A 17 16.26 16.53 7.16
N TYR A 18 16.37 16.34 8.48
CA TYR A 18 15.85 15.18 9.22
C TYR A 18 14.37 15.30 9.65
N ASP A 19 13.77 16.50 9.57
CA ASP A 19 12.37 16.74 10.00
C ASP A 19 11.35 16.76 8.86
N ARG A 20 11.77 16.44 7.62
CA ARG A 20 10.81 16.30 6.52
C ARG A 20 10.36 14.85 6.49
N PRO A 21 9.04 14.57 6.56
CA PRO A 21 8.56 13.23 6.24
C PRO A 21 9.19 12.83 4.90
N ALA A 22 9.69 11.60 4.79
CA ALA A 22 10.03 11.06 3.48
C ALA A 22 8.85 11.40 2.59
N LYS A 23 9.09 12.14 1.49
CA LYS A 23 8.01 12.64 0.64
C LYS A 23 7.15 11.45 0.29
N PHE A 24 5.98 11.32 0.93
CA PHE A 24 4.95 10.41 0.49
C PHE A 24 4.81 10.67 -1.00
N ALA A 25 4.73 9.57 -1.76
CA ALA A 25 4.73 9.67 -3.20
C ALA A 25 3.69 10.73 -3.61
N PRO A 26 4.09 11.71 -4.45
CA PRO A 26 3.26 12.87 -4.73
C PRO A 26 1.85 12.42 -5.14
N THR A 27 0.83 13.19 -4.73
CA THR A 27 -0.54 13.06 -5.26
C THR A 27 -0.46 12.92 -6.77
N GLU A 28 -1.14 11.91 -7.33
CA GLU A 28 -1.04 11.46 -8.72
C GLU A 28 -0.73 12.61 -9.69
N LYS A 29 0.41 12.55 -10.38
CA LYS A 29 0.54 13.27 -11.65
C LYS A 29 -0.20 12.45 -12.69
N GLU A 30 -1.29 13.03 -13.18
CA GLU A 30 -2.14 12.64 -14.32
C GLU A 30 -1.63 11.46 -15.15
N ASN A 31 -1.85 10.24 -14.66
CA ASN A 31 -1.93 9.08 -15.55
C ASN A 31 -3.41 8.81 -15.74
N HIS A 32 -3.99 9.46 -16.76
CA HIS A 32 -5.41 9.39 -17.09
C HIS A 32 -5.82 7.94 -17.39
N SER A 33 -6.14 7.18 -16.36
CA SER A 33 -7.05 6.07 -16.51
C SER A 33 -8.42 6.65 -16.81
N SER A 34 -8.83 6.56 -18.06
CA SER A 34 -10.10 7.04 -18.59
C SER A 34 -11.28 6.21 -18.12
N LYS A 35 -11.25 5.60 -16.93
CA LYS A 35 -12.27 4.63 -16.52
C LYS A 35 -13.20 5.20 -15.47
N THR A 36 -14.49 4.93 -15.66
CA THR A 36 -15.52 5.17 -14.65
C THR A 36 -16.24 3.87 -14.33
N THR A 37 -16.55 3.67 -13.05
CA THR A 37 -17.42 2.58 -12.60
C THR A 37 -18.75 3.16 -12.14
N LEU A 38 -19.83 2.77 -12.82
CA LEU A 38 -21.19 3.10 -12.44
C LEU A 38 -21.80 1.94 -11.65
N ILE A 39 -22.39 2.25 -10.51
CA ILE A 39 -23.06 1.29 -9.64
C ILE A 39 -24.49 1.75 -9.47
N PHE A 40 -25.45 0.99 -9.97
CA PHE A 40 -26.85 1.39 -9.90
C PHE A 40 -27.77 0.19 -9.69
N SER A 41 -28.92 0.46 -9.08
CA SER A 41 -30.03 -0.48 -8.99
C SER A 41 -31.20 0.04 -9.82
N LEU A 42 -31.87 -0.86 -10.55
CA LEU A 42 -33.01 -0.52 -11.39
C LEU A 42 -34.33 -0.86 -10.69
N ASN A 43 -35.41 -0.26 -11.16
CA ASN A 43 -36.77 -0.73 -10.84
C ASN A 43 -37.03 -2.06 -11.57
N GLU A 44 -37.70 -2.99 -10.90
CA GLU A 44 -37.98 -4.30 -11.49
C GLU A 44 -39.11 -4.19 -12.51
N GLU A 45 -38.75 -4.31 -13.78
CA GLU A 45 -39.69 -4.36 -14.90
C GLU A 45 -39.10 -5.16 -16.07
N VAL A 46 -39.98 -5.63 -16.96
CA VAL A 46 -39.57 -6.38 -18.16
C VAL A 46 -38.66 -5.49 -19.01
N GLY A 47 -37.41 -5.94 -19.20
CA GLY A 47 -36.43 -5.26 -20.04
C GLY A 47 -35.68 -4.10 -19.36
N ALA A 48 -35.82 -3.89 -18.04
CA ALA A 48 -35.15 -2.81 -17.31
C ALA A 48 -33.65 -2.71 -17.61
N LEU A 49 -32.93 -3.85 -17.51
CA LEU A 49 -31.50 -3.89 -17.80
C LEU A 49 -31.18 -3.56 -19.26
N ALA A 50 -31.97 -4.06 -20.21
CA ALA A 50 -31.76 -3.78 -21.62
C ALA A 50 -31.92 -2.27 -21.92
N LYS A 51 -32.93 -1.62 -21.31
CA LYS A 51 -33.13 -0.17 -21.39
C LYS A 51 -31.93 0.58 -20.82
N ALA A 52 -31.43 0.18 -19.66
CA ALA A 52 -30.26 0.78 -19.03
C ALA A 52 -28.98 0.62 -19.88
N LEU A 53 -28.75 -0.57 -20.45
CA LEU A 53 -27.59 -0.81 -21.33
C LEU A 53 -27.67 0.00 -22.63
N HIS A 54 -28.87 0.22 -23.17
CA HIS A 54 -29.07 1.05 -24.35
C HIS A 54 -28.70 2.53 -24.12
N VAL A 55 -28.70 3.01 -22.87
CA VAL A 55 -28.20 4.36 -22.55
C VAL A 55 -26.73 4.51 -22.93
N PHE A 56 -25.90 3.50 -22.66
CA PHE A 56 -24.47 3.54 -23.01
C PHE A 56 -24.26 3.51 -24.53
N GLU A 57 -25.01 2.68 -25.24
CA GLU A 57 -24.99 2.62 -26.70
C GLU A 57 -25.38 3.97 -27.31
N LYS A 58 -26.49 4.56 -26.84
CA LYS A 58 -27.01 5.86 -27.29
C LYS A 58 -25.98 6.98 -27.14
N HIS A 59 -25.20 6.96 -26.06
CA HIS A 59 -24.18 7.98 -25.77
C HIS A 59 -22.79 7.61 -26.29
N GLY A 60 -22.66 6.52 -27.06
CA GLY A 60 -21.40 6.11 -27.68
C GLY A 60 -20.33 5.62 -26.70
N ILE A 61 -20.74 5.03 -25.57
CA ILE A 61 -19.84 4.61 -24.49
C ILE A 61 -19.58 3.10 -24.60
N ASN A 62 -18.29 2.74 -24.62
CA ASN A 62 -17.89 1.34 -24.57
C ASN A 62 -17.91 0.78 -23.15
N LEU A 63 -18.43 -0.44 -22.99
CA LEU A 63 -18.50 -1.14 -21.72
C LEU A 63 -17.34 -2.15 -21.61
N LEU A 64 -16.50 -1.98 -20.59
CA LEU A 64 -15.34 -2.83 -20.34
C LEU A 64 -15.71 -4.07 -19.52
N ARG A 65 -16.62 -3.88 -18.54
CA ARG A 65 -17.08 -4.96 -17.66
C ARG A 65 -18.49 -4.66 -17.15
N ILE A 66 -19.33 -5.68 -17.12
CA ILE A 66 -20.67 -5.63 -16.54
C ILE A 66 -20.80 -6.79 -15.56
N GLU A 67 -21.18 -6.50 -14.32
CA GLU A 67 -21.53 -7.51 -13.34
C GLU A 67 -22.86 -7.19 -12.68
N SER A 68 -23.67 -8.21 -12.37
CA SER A 68 -24.88 -8.08 -11.56
C SER A 68 -24.73 -8.86 -10.27
N ARG A 69 -25.14 -8.29 -9.15
CA ARG A 69 -25.16 -8.94 -7.83
C ARG A 69 -26.46 -8.58 -7.09
N LEU A 70 -26.85 -9.40 -6.12
CA LEU A 70 -27.92 -9.00 -5.18
C LEU A 70 -27.46 -7.77 -4.39
N SER A 71 -28.36 -6.80 -4.23
CA SER A 71 -28.08 -5.60 -3.46
C SER A 71 -27.85 -5.95 -1.99
N ARG A 72 -26.85 -5.32 -1.39
CA ARG A 72 -26.58 -5.44 0.06
C ARG A 72 -27.57 -4.65 0.90
N GLN A 73 -28.18 -3.61 0.32
CA GLN A 73 -29.16 -2.75 1.01
C GLN A 73 -30.56 -3.37 0.97
N ASN A 74 -30.95 -3.92 -0.19
CA ASN A 74 -32.24 -4.58 -0.36
C ASN A 74 -32.08 -5.95 -1.02
N LYS A 75 -32.35 -7.03 -0.28
CA LYS A 75 -32.11 -8.41 -0.75
C LYS A 75 -32.98 -8.84 -1.94
N THR A 76 -34.00 -8.07 -2.30
CA THR A 76 -34.83 -8.33 -3.49
C THR A 76 -34.31 -7.64 -4.74
N ASP A 77 -33.43 -6.65 -4.60
CA ASP A 77 -32.95 -5.83 -5.71
C ASP A 77 -31.63 -6.36 -6.26
N HIS A 78 -31.37 -6.06 -7.53
CA HIS A 78 -30.08 -6.32 -8.18
C HIS A 78 -29.32 -5.01 -8.38
N GLU A 79 -28.05 -5.00 -7.96
CA GLU A 79 -27.07 -3.98 -8.29
C GLU A 79 -26.29 -4.36 -9.54
N PHE A 80 -26.15 -3.41 -10.44
CA PHE A 80 -25.34 -3.50 -11.64
C PHE A 80 -24.07 -2.68 -11.46
N TYR A 81 -22.96 -3.30 -11.80
CA TYR A 81 -21.61 -2.76 -11.75
C TYR A 81 -21.11 -2.66 -13.18
N VAL A 82 -20.99 -1.45 -13.69
CA VAL A 82 -20.62 -1.19 -15.08
C VAL A 82 -19.34 -0.38 -15.10
N GLU A 83 -18.25 -0.99 -15.56
CA GLU A 83 -16.99 -0.30 -15.85
C GLU A 83 -17.03 0.13 -17.32
N CYS A 84 -16.89 1.43 -17.57
CA CYS A 84 -16.90 2.01 -18.90
C CYS A 84 -15.62 2.81 -19.17
N ASP A 85 -15.32 2.96 -20.45
CA ASP A 85 -14.28 3.86 -20.94
C ASP A 85 -14.86 5.26 -21.16
N ASN A 86 -14.11 6.27 -20.74
CA ASN A 86 -14.41 7.70 -20.83
C ASN A 86 -13.65 8.38 -21.99
N THR A 87 -12.92 7.63 -22.83
CA THR A 87 -12.26 8.22 -24.01
C THR A 87 -13.23 8.57 -25.14
N MET A 88 -14.39 7.92 -25.20
CA MET A 88 -15.37 8.07 -26.27
C MET A 88 -16.76 8.35 -25.69
N GLY A 89 -17.55 9.13 -26.43
CA GLY A 89 -18.93 9.44 -26.04
C GLY A 89 -19.05 10.43 -24.88
N SER A 90 -20.24 10.49 -24.28
CA SER A 90 -20.55 11.39 -23.16
C SER A 90 -20.99 10.62 -21.92
N VAL A 91 -20.04 10.27 -21.06
CA VAL A 91 -20.30 9.58 -19.79
C VAL A 91 -21.15 10.45 -18.84
N THR A 92 -20.97 11.77 -18.88
CA THR A 92 -21.80 12.72 -18.13
C THR A 92 -23.28 12.63 -18.50
N ASP A 93 -23.60 12.52 -19.79
CA ASP A 93 -24.99 12.48 -20.24
C ASP A 93 -25.63 11.10 -19.97
N ALA A 94 -24.84 10.03 -20.08
CA ALA A 94 -25.28 8.70 -19.66
C ALA A 94 -25.56 8.63 -18.15
N ILE A 95 -24.71 9.26 -17.32
CA ILE A 95 -24.94 9.35 -15.86
C ILE A 95 -26.25 10.09 -15.57
N LYS A 96 -26.50 11.24 -16.21
CA LYS A 96 -27.74 12.00 -16.00
C LYS A 96 -28.97 11.16 -16.34
N GLN A 97 -28.96 10.49 -17.49
CA GLN A 97 -30.10 9.67 -17.92
C GLN A 97 -30.28 8.43 -17.01
N LEU A 98 -29.20 7.71 -16.68
CA LEU A 98 -29.28 6.57 -15.77
C LEU A 98 -29.75 6.96 -14.38
N ARG A 99 -29.46 8.19 -13.92
CA ARG A 99 -29.91 8.67 -12.61
C ARG A 99 -31.44 8.84 -12.55
N GLU A 100 -32.09 9.14 -13.68
CA GLU A 100 -33.56 9.19 -13.79
C GLU A 100 -34.18 7.78 -13.82
N ASP A 101 -33.49 6.83 -14.46
CA ASP A 101 -33.98 5.46 -14.68
C ASP A 101 -33.64 4.49 -13.52
N SER A 102 -32.83 4.91 -12.56
CA SER A 102 -32.35 4.07 -11.45
C SER A 102 -32.92 4.49 -10.09
N LYS A 103 -33.04 3.53 -9.17
CA LYS A 103 -33.37 3.79 -7.76
C LYS A 103 -32.28 4.63 -7.09
N TYR A 104 -31.04 4.35 -7.45
CA TYR A 104 -29.85 5.10 -7.07
C TYR A 104 -28.73 4.80 -8.06
N LEU A 105 -27.78 5.74 -8.14
CA LEU A 105 -26.58 5.64 -8.97
C LEU A 105 -25.39 6.22 -8.19
N HIS A 106 -24.35 5.41 -8.01
CA HIS A 106 -23.05 5.85 -7.53
C HIS A 106 -22.05 5.85 -8.69
N VAL A 107 -21.24 6.91 -8.76
CA VAL A 107 -20.23 7.11 -9.80
C VAL A 107 -18.87 7.08 -9.13
N LEU A 108 -18.04 6.10 -9.51
CA LEU A 108 -16.64 6.01 -9.10
C LEU A 108 -15.73 6.42 -10.25
N SER A 109 -14.85 7.40 -10.03
CA SER A 109 -13.95 7.92 -11.07
C SER A 109 -12.49 7.86 -10.63
N GLN A 110 -11.60 7.46 -11.54
CA GLN A 110 -10.15 7.65 -11.37
C GLN A 110 -9.70 9.04 -11.85
N ALA A 111 -10.48 9.70 -12.71
CA ALA A 111 -10.21 11.08 -13.11
C ALA A 111 -10.67 12.04 -12.01
N HIS A 112 -9.72 12.73 -11.38
CA HIS A 112 -9.97 13.76 -10.38
C HIS A 112 -10.81 14.90 -10.98
N ASN A 113 -11.88 15.29 -10.30
CA ASN A 113 -12.64 16.53 -10.56
C ASN A 113 -13.27 16.69 -11.95
N THR A 114 -13.38 15.65 -12.77
CA THR A 114 -14.01 15.77 -14.10
C THR A 114 -15.52 15.50 -14.09
N LEU A 115 -16.03 14.85 -13.04
CA LEU A 115 -17.44 14.49 -12.89
C LEU A 115 -17.95 15.03 -11.55
N ASP A 116 -18.88 15.98 -11.60
CA ASP A 116 -19.58 16.48 -10.41
C ASP A 116 -20.18 15.31 -9.61
N GLU A 117 -19.99 15.34 -8.29
CA GLU A 117 -20.47 14.34 -7.32
C GLU A 117 -19.88 12.91 -7.45
N SER A 118 -18.77 12.72 -8.19
CA SER A 118 -18.11 11.42 -8.22
C SER A 118 -17.30 11.13 -6.95
N THR A 119 -17.30 9.88 -6.52
CA THR A 119 -16.40 9.39 -5.46
C THR A 119 -15.10 8.89 -6.11
N PRO A 120 -13.93 9.16 -5.50
CA PRO A 120 -12.68 8.55 -5.96
C PRO A 120 -12.81 7.03 -6.09
N TRP A 121 -12.34 6.48 -7.20
CA TRP A 121 -12.36 5.04 -7.41
C TRP A 121 -11.54 4.30 -6.36
N PHE A 122 -11.99 3.11 -5.99
CA PHE A 122 -11.27 2.20 -5.10
C PHE A 122 -11.53 0.74 -5.51
N PRO A 123 -10.57 -0.17 -5.27
CA PRO A 123 -10.75 -1.59 -5.52
C PRO A 123 -11.90 -2.15 -4.67
N ARG A 124 -12.74 -3.01 -5.25
CA ARG A 124 -13.88 -3.62 -4.54
C ARG A 124 -13.67 -5.08 -4.22
N LYS A 125 -12.83 -5.75 -5.01
CA LYS A 125 -12.38 -7.13 -4.78
C LYS A 125 -10.87 -7.11 -4.64
N ILE A 126 -10.35 -8.05 -3.88
CA ILE A 126 -8.90 -8.23 -3.71
C ILE A 126 -8.13 -8.39 -5.04
N ARG A 127 -8.78 -8.97 -6.07
CA ARG A 127 -8.18 -9.09 -7.41
C ARG A 127 -8.09 -7.76 -8.17
N ASP A 128 -8.88 -6.76 -7.80
CA ASP A 128 -8.84 -5.44 -8.46
C ASP A 128 -7.54 -4.68 -8.10
N LEU A 129 -6.78 -5.12 -7.09
CA LEU A 129 -5.43 -4.62 -6.80
C LEU A 129 -4.45 -4.83 -7.97
N ASP A 130 -4.69 -5.83 -8.83
CA ASP A 130 -3.91 -6.04 -10.07
C ASP A 130 -3.98 -4.84 -11.04
N GLN A 131 -4.99 -3.97 -10.91
CA GLN A 131 -5.19 -2.85 -11.82
C GLN A 131 -4.23 -1.67 -11.58
N PHE A 132 -3.64 -1.58 -10.38
CA PHE A 132 -2.78 -0.46 -10.01
C PHE A 132 -1.44 -0.88 -9.39
N ALA A 133 -1.22 -2.15 -9.10
CA ALA A 133 0.04 -2.63 -8.51
C ALA A 133 1.31 -2.30 -9.32
N ASN A 134 1.16 -1.96 -10.61
CA ASN A 134 2.27 -1.58 -11.49
C ASN A 134 2.44 -0.05 -11.63
N ARG A 135 1.63 0.76 -10.93
CA ARG A 135 1.68 2.24 -10.95
C ARG A 135 2.75 2.74 -9.97
N VAL A 136 3.98 2.32 -10.17
CA VAL A 136 5.11 2.72 -9.31
C VAL A 136 5.52 4.15 -9.62
N LEU A 137 5.62 4.97 -8.57
CA LEU A 137 5.96 6.39 -8.63
C LEU A 137 7.46 6.65 -8.43
N SER A 138 8.13 5.85 -7.61
CA SER A 138 9.56 5.98 -7.31
C SER A 138 10.16 4.68 -6.80
N TYR A 139 11.50 4.64 -6.70
CA TYR A 139 12.28 3.50 -6.20
C TYR A 139 11.96 2.18 -6.92
N GLY A 140 11.68 2.28 -8.23
CA GLY A 140 11.43 1.15 -9.11
C GLY A 140 12.73 0.57 -9.67
N ALA A 141 12.74 0.28 -10.97
CA ALA A 141 13.96 -0.13 -11.68
C ALA A 141 14.92 1.06 -11.96
N GLU A 142 14.37 2.26 -12.05
CA GLU A 142 15.14 3.50 -12.22
C GLU A 142 15.51 4.08 -10.85
N LEU A 143 16.80 4.38 -10.68
CA LEU A 143 17.37 4.87 -9.41
C LEU A 143 17.74 6.34 -9.56
N ASP A 144 17.57 7.10 -8.48
CA ASP A 144 18.02 8.49 -8.42
C ASP A 144 19.55 8.59 -8.48
N ALA A 145 20.06 9.74 -8.95
CA ALA A 145 21.49 9.94 -9.22
C ALA A 145 22.38 9.86 -7.96
N ASP A 146 21.81 10.11 -6.78
CA ASP A 146 22.44 10.03 -5.47
C ASP A 146 22.28 8.64 -4.80
N HIS A 147 21.52 7.72 -5.40
CA HIS A 147 21.41 6.36 -4.92
C HIS A 147 22.77 5.62 -5.02
N PRO A 148 23.23 4.88 -3.98
CA PRO A 148 24.54 4.23 -3.98
C PRO A 148 24.76 3.26 -5.15
N GLY A 149 23.70 2.57 -5.58
CA GLY A 149 23.67 1.70 -6.75
C GLY A 149 23.49 2.40 -8.11
N PHE A 150 23.41 3.74 -8.18
CA PHE A 150 23.12 4.46 -9.43
C PHE A 150 24.14 4.15 -10.53
N ARG A 151 25.42 4.02 -10.18
CA ARG A 151 26.51 3.70 -11.13
C ARG A 151 26.78 2.21 -11.27
N ASP A 152 26.16 1.37 -10.46
CA ASP A 152 26.32 -0.07 -10.51
C ASP A 152 25.38 -0.67 -11.58
N VAL A 153 25.98 -1.12 -12.68
CA VAL A 153 25.26 -1.75 -13.80
C VAL A 153 24.60 -3.06 -13.38
N LEU A 154 25.26 -3.86 -12.53
CA LEU A 154 24.76 -5.15 -12.08
C LEU A 154 23.60 -4.96 -11.12
N TYR A 155 23.71 -4.02 -10.17
CA TYR A 155 22.63 -3.71 -9.24
C TYR A 155 21.38 -3.17 -9.96
N ARG A 156 21.53 -2.28 -10.95
CA ARG A 156 20.38 -1.79 -11.75
C ARG A 156 19.72 -2.90 -12.57
N LYS A 157 20.51 -3.78 -13.19
CA LYS A 157 19.98 -4.95 -13.89
C LYS A 157 19.20 -5.85 -12.92
N ARG A 158 19.75 -6.06 -11.72
CA ARG A 158 19.12 -6.85 -10.66
C ARG A 158 17.82 -6.23 -10.15
N ARG A 159 17.75 -4.90 -9.96
CA ARG A 159 16.51 -4.18 -9.64
C ARG A 159 15.44 -4.34 -10.70
N LYS A 160 15.83 -4.31 -11.98
CA LYS A 160 14.90 -4.57 -13.09
C LYS A 160 14.31 -5.98 -13.02
N GLU A 161 15.11 -7.00 -12.70
CA GLU A 161 14.61 -8.38 -12.53
C GLU A 161 13.50 -8.46 -11.46
N PHE A 162 13.69 -7.83 -10.30
CA PHE A 162 12.67 -7.76 -9.25
C PHE A 162 11.42 -6.97 -9.69
N ALA A 163 11.62 -5.87 -10.41
CA ALA A 163 10.51 -5.08 -10.93
C ALA A 163 9.68 -5.87 -11.97
N ASP A 164 10.34 -6.63 -12.85
CA ASP A 164 9.69 -7.48 -13.85
C ASP A 164 8.85 -8.59 -13.17
N ILE A 165 9.34 -9.18 -12.07
CA ILE A 165 8.58 -10.14 -11.25
C ILE A 165 7.29 -9.51 -10.72
N ALA A 166 7.41 -8.36 -10.03
CA ALA A 166 6.25 -7.67 -9.46
C ALA A 166 5.23 -7.25 -10.54
N ASN A 167 5.71 -6.76 -11.69
CA ASN A 167 4.87 -6.33 -12.80
C ASN A 167 4.06 -7.47 -13.46
N GLN A 168 4.61 -8.70 -13.43
CA GLN A 168 3.99 -9.90 -13.99
C GLN A 168 3.08 -10.62 -12.99
N TYR A 169 3.27 -10.40 -11.69
CA TYR A 169 2.45 -11.02 -10.66
C TYR A 169 0.98 -10.63 -10.77
N ARG A 170 0.09 -11.62 -10.60
CA ARG A 170 -1.36 -11.43 -10.52
C ARG A 170 -1.93 -12.12 -9.30
N HIS A 171 -2.99 -11.56 -8.73
CA HIS A 171 -3.62 -12.09 -7.53
C HIS A 171 -4.06 -13.55 -7.73
N GLY A 172 -3.71 -14.41 -6.78
CA GLY A 172 -4.01 -15.84 -6.79
C GLY A 172 -2.88 -16.73 -7.31
N GLN A 173 -1.81 -16.14 -7.85
CA GLN A 173 -0.57 -16.85 -8.13
C GLN A 173 0.27 -16.96 -6.85
N PRO A 174 1.10 -18.02 -6.69
CA PRO A 174 2.16 -18.00 -5.70
C PRO A 174 3.17 -16.89 -6.04
N ILE A 175 3.70 -16.22 -5.02
CA ILE A 175 4.71 -15.18 -5.20
C ILE A 175 5.99 -15.82 -5.76
N PRO A 176 6.54 -15.33 -6.89
CA PRO A 176 7.74 -15.92 -7.46
C PRO A 176 8.92 -15.88 -6.50
N ARG A 177 9.51 -17.04 -6.25
CA ARG A 177 10.72 -17.17 -5.43
C ARG A 177 11.92 -16.63 -6.18
N VAL A 178 12.82 -15.97 -5.45
CA VAL A 178 14.06 -15.41 -5.99
C VAL A 178 15.27 -16.07 -5.36
N THR A 179 16.20 -16.49 -6.21
CA THR A 179 17.54 -16.90 -5.77
C THR A 179 18.37 -15.64 -5.52
N TYR A 180 18.55 -15.30 -4.24
CA TYR A 180 19.45 -14.23 -3.82
C TYR A 180 20.91 -14.65 -3.99
N ASN A 181 21.77 -13.74 -4.43
CA ASN A 181 23.19 -13.98 -4.57
C ASN A 181 23.92 -13.85 -3.23
N GLU A 182 25.17 -14.30 -3.18
CA GLU A 182 25.99 -14.30 -1.96
C GLU A 182 26.15 -12.90 -1.34
N GLN A 183 26.32 -11.87 -2.16
CA GLN A 183 26.48 -10.49 -1.69
C GLN A 183 25.17 -9.93 -1.10
N GLU A 184 24.02 -10.28 -1.69
CA GLU A 184 22.69 -9.98 -1.16
C GLU A 184 22.51 -10.65 0.20
N ILE A 185 22.84 -11.94 0.33
CA ILE A 185 22.75 -12.69 1.59
C ILE A 185 23.67 -12.10 2.67
N VAL A 186 24.91 -11.73 2.33
CA VAL A 186 25.84 -11.07 3.28
C VAL A 186 25.32 -9.71 3.74
N THR A 187 24.67 -8.96 2.86
CA THR A 187 24.04 -7.67 3.20
C THR A 187 22.90 -7.88 4.19
N TRP A 188 22.03 -8.85 3.93
CA TRP A 188 20.97 -9.25 4.86
C TRP A 188 21.52 -9.71 6.20
N ALA A 189 22.53 -10.60 6.20
CA ALA A 189 23.15 -11.14 7.41
C ALA A 189 23.65 -10.02 8.32
N THR A 190 24.26 -8.98 7.73
CA THR A 190 24.77 -7.81 8.44
C THR A 190 23.63 -7.05 9.13
N VAL A 191 22.54 -6.76 8.41
CA VAL A 191 21.38 -6.05 8.96
C VAL A 191 20.67 -6.89 10.03
N PHE A 192 20.40 -8.16 9.73
CA PHE A 192 19.71 -9.09 10.62
C PHE A 192 20.46 -9.23 11.95
N ARG A 193 21.77 -9.46 11.92
CA ARG A 193 22.58 -9.64 13.13
C ARG A 193 22.59 -8.41 14.03
N GLU A 194 22.69 -7.21 13.46
CA GLU A 194 22.72 -5.98 14.27
C GLU A 194 21.36 -5.69 14.89
N LEU A 195 20.27 -5.83 14.14
CA LEU A 195 18.94 -5.51 14.64
C LEU A 195 18.42 -6.53 15.67
N THR A 196 18.69 -7.82 15.45
CA THR A 196 18.27 -8.88 16.39
C THR A 196 18.90 -8.77 17.78
N GLN A 197 20.05 -8.11 17.91
CA GLN A 197 20.64 -7.78 19.21
C GLN A 197 19.88 -6.66 19.96
N LEU A 198 19.18 -5.79 19.23
CA LEU A 198 18.48 -4.63 19.79
C LEU A 198 17.01 -4.93 20.12
N TYR A 199 16.36 -5.83 19.38
CA TYR A 199 14.93 -6.11 19.53
C TYR A 199 14.48 -6.48 20.96
N PRO A 200 15.20 -7.32 21.73
CA PRO A 200 14.75 -7.70 23.06
C PRO A 200 14.56 -6.53 24.02
N THR A 201 15.28 -5.42 23.80
CA THR A 201 15.27 -4.24 24.67
C THR A 201 14.51 -3.06 24.09
N HIS A 202 14.43 -2.93 22.75
CA HIS A 202 13.86 -1.76 22.10
C HIS A 202 12.52 -2.03 21.40
N ALA A 203 12.29 -3.23 20.88
CA ALA A 203 11.05 -3.56 20.18
C ALA A 203 9.93 -3.86 21.17
N CYS A 204 8.69 -3.62 20.74
CA CYS A 204 7.50 -3.99 21.49
C CYS A 204 7.39 -5.50 21.72
N LYS A 205 6.56 -5.87 22.70
CA LYS A 205 6.33 -7.25 23.11
C LYS A 205 5.75 -8.09 21.96
N GLU A 206 4.81 -7.55 21.20
CA GLU A 206 4.15 -8.24 20.07
C GLU A 206 5.20 -8.67 19.03
N PHE A 207 6.09 -7.75 18.67
CA PHE A 207 7.21 -8.04 17.78
C PHE A 207 8.11 -9.17 18.32
N ASN A 208 8.50 -9.09 19.59
CA ASN A 208 9.36 -10.09 20.23
C ASN A 208 8.69 -11.46 20.42
N ASN A 209 7.35 -11.52 20.44
CA ASN A 209 6.60 -12.78 20.46
C ASN A 209 6.56 -13.44 19.08
N VAL A 210 6.45 -12.65 18.00
CA VAL A 210 6.30 -13.16 16.63
C VAL A 210 7.65 -13.53 16.00
N LEU A 211 8.70 -12.73 16.22
CA LEU A 211 9.98 -12.94 15.54
C LEU A 211 10.54 -14.38 15.67
N PRO A 212 10.51 -15.04 16.86
CA PRO A 212 10.92 -16.44 16.97
C PRO A 212 10.12 -17.38 16.06
N LEU A 213 8.82 -17.14 15.87
CA LEU A 213 7.98 -17.95 14.97
C LEU A 213 8.39 -17.77 13.51
N LEU A 214 8.78 -16.56 13.11
CA LEU A 214 9.30 -16.30 11.75
C LEU A 214 10.66 -16.98 11.52
N ILE A 215 11.51 -17.03 12.55
CA ILE A 215 12.77 -17.79 12.52
C ILE A 215 12.50 -19.28 12.30
N ASP A 216 11.57 -19.85 13.07
CA ASP A 216 11.27 -21.28 13.03
C ASP A 216 10.51 -21.72 11.77
N ASN A 217 9.62 -20.88 11.23
CA ASN A 217 8.66 -21.28 10.19
C ASN A 217 8.91 -20.63 8.82
N CYS A 218 9.56 -19.46 8.77
CA CYS A 218 9.71 -18.67 7.55
C CYS A 218 11.17 -18.54 7.08
N GLY A 219 12.12 -19.21 7.74
CA GLY A 219 13.52 -19.24 7.33
C GLY A 219 14.27 -17.94 7.59
N TYR A 220 13.87 -17.16 8.61
CA TYR A 220 14.61 -15.97 9.05
C TYR A 220 15.91 -16.41 9.75
N ASN A 221 17.06 -16.19 9.10
CA ASN A 221 18.37 -16.39 9.71
C ASN A 221 19.45 -15.60 8.95
N GLU A 222 20.68 -15.52 9.49
CA GLU A 222 21.78 -14.80 8.85
C GLU A 222 22.19 -15.36 7.48
N SER A 223 21.91 -16.62 7.18
CA SER A 223 22.33 -17.28 5.93
C SER A 223 21.24 -17.33 4.86
N ASN A 224 20.04 -16.80 5.13
CA ASN A 224 18.90 -16.90 4.22
C ASN A 224 17.99 -15.66 4.30
N ILE A 225 17.69 -15.08 3.13
CA ILE A 225 16.64 -14.08 2.99
C ILE A 225 15.30 -14.82 2.82
N PRO A 226 14.31 -14.59 3.70
CA PRO A 226 13.00 -15.23 3.61
C PRO A 226 12.31 -14.94 2.27
N GLN A 227 11.62 -15.93 1.73
CA GLN A 227 10.84 -15.77 0.50
C GLN A 227 9.46 -15.23 0.83
N LEU A 228 9.00 -14.20 0.10
CA LEU A 228 7.71 -13.57 0.37
C LEU A 228 6.54 -14.56 0.33
N GLU A 229 6.60 -15.62 -0.48
CA GLU A 229 5.54 -16.64 -0.53
C GLU A 229 5.38 -17.35 0.82
N ASP A 230 6.48 -17.79 1.42
CA ASP A 230 6.46 -18.52 2.69
C ASP A 230 5.98 -17.61 3.83
N VAL A 231 6.46 -16.36 3.85
CA VAL A 231 5.99 -15.34 4.79
C VAL A 231 4.52 -14.99 4.59
N SER A 232 4.06 -14.88 3.34
CA SER A 232 2.67 -14.57 3.02
C SER A 232 1.72 -15.70 3.43
N LEU A 233 2.15 -16.96 3.34
CA LEU A 233 1.36 -18.09 3.83
C LEU A 233 1.27 -18.07 5.36
N PHE A 234 2.38 -17.82 6.04
CA PHE A 234 2.40 -17.66 7.50
C PHE A 234 1.47 -16.53 7.99
N LEU A 235 1.54 -15.34 7.38
CA LEU A 235 0.66 -14.22 7.72
C LEU A 235 -0.82 -14.54 7.50
N GLN A 236 -1.15 -15.33 6.47
CA GLN A 236 -2.53 -15.73 6.19
C GLN A 236 -3.08 -16.62 7.32
N ASP A 237 -2.25 -17.51 7.87
CA ASP A 237 -2.64 -18.38 8.97
C ASP A 237 -2.72 -17.65 10.32
N CYS A 238 -1.93 -16.59 10.53
CA CYS A 238 -1.93 -15.80 11.76
C CYS A 238 -3.07 -14.77 11.82
N SER A 239 -3.17 -13.92 10.80
CA SER A 239 -4.06 -12.74 10.83
C SER A 239 -4.83 -12.54 9.53
N GLY A 240 -4.69 -13.43 8.55
CA GLY A 240 -5.28 -13.26 7.22
C GLY A 240 -4.58 -12.20 6.35
N PHE A 241 -3.50 -11.57 6.83
CA PHE A 241 -2.64 -10.74 6.00
C PHE A 241 -1.92 -11.55 4.94
N ARG A 242 -1.62 -10.91 3.81
CA ARG A 242 -0.80 -11.49 2.75
C ARG A 242 0.13 -10.47 2.16
N LEU A 243 1.24 -10.95 1.61
CA LEU A 243 2.17 -10.12 0.87
C LEU A 243 1.79 -10.10 -0.61
N ARG A 244 2.17 -9.00 -1.26
CA ARG A 244 2.10 -8.84 -2.71
C ARG A 244 3.41 -8.21 -3.18
N PRO A 245 4.15 -8.82 -4.12
CA PRO A 245 5.36 -8.21 -4.64
C PRO A 245 5.02 -6.88 -5.33
N VAL A 246 5.77 -5.84 -5.01
CA VAL A 246 5.68 -4.52 -5.65
C VAL A 246 7.06 -4.08 -6.15
N ALA A 247 7.10 -3.41 -7.30
CA ALA A 247 8.36 -3.01 -7.92
C ALA A 247 9.01 -1.79 -7.22
N GLY A 248 8.25 -1.00 -6.47
CA GLY A 248 8.67 0.22 -5.78
C GLY A 248 7.49 0.90 -5.08
N LEU A 249 7.59 2.20 -4.81
CA LEU A 249 6.54 2.94 -4.10
C LEU A 249 5.30 3.17 -4.97
N LEU A 250 4.15 2.79 -4.46
CA LEU A 250 2.83 3.13 -5.02
C LEU A 250 2.38 4.53 -4.55
N SER A 251 1.30 5.03 -5.13
CA SER A 251 0.59 6.17 -4.54
C SER A 251 0.07 5.82 -3.15
N SER A 252 -0.03 6.81 -2.25
CA SER A 252 -0.60 6.59 -0.92
C SER A 252 -2.01 6.00 -0.99
N ARG A 253 -2.82 6.43 -1.97
CA ARG A 253 -4.17 5.88 -2.19
C ARG A 253 -4.13 4.38 -2.50
N ASP A 254 -3.30 3.98 -3.46
CA ASP A 254 -3.21 2.60 -3.91
C ASP A 254 -2.63 1.68 -2.82
N PHE A 255 -1.58 2.14 -2.15
CA PHE A 255 -0.95 1.39 -1.06
C PHE A 255 -1.93 1.18 0.10
N LEU A 256 -2.54 2.26 0.61
CA LEU A 256 -3.50 2.18 1.72
C LEU A 256 -4.74 1.37 1.34
N ALA A 257 -5.24 1.48 0.10
CA ALA A 257 -6.36 0.66 -0.36
C ALA A 257 -6.03 -0.84 -0.33
N GLY A 258 -4.76 -1.24 -0.49
CA GLY A 258 -4.31 -2.63 -0.30
C GLY A 258 -4.54 -3.14 1.13
N LEU A 259 -4.24 -2.31 2.13
CA LEU A 259 -4.38 -2.66 3.54
C LEU A 259 -5.83 -2.99 3.92
N ALA A 260 -6.82 -2.39 3.24
CA ALA A 260 -8.25 -2.69 3.44
C ALA A 260 -8.57 -4.18 3.20
N PHE A 261 -7.79 -4.84 2.33
CA PHE A 261 -7.90 -6.26 1.99
C PHE A 261 -6.91 -7.13 2.77
N ARG A 262 -6.25 -6.59 3.80
CA ARG A 262 -5.11 -7.21 4.47
C ARG A 262 -4.01 -7.62 3.48
N VAL A 263 -3.77 -6.77 2.47
CA VAL A 263 -2.71 -6.96 1.46
C VAL A 263 -1.63 -5.92 1.67
N PHE A 264 -0.45 -6.36 2.05
CA PHE A 264 0.72 -5.51 2.15
C PHE A 264 1.58 -5.62 0.88
N HIS A 265 1.84 -4.48 0.24
CA HIS A 265 2.70 -4.40 -0.94
C HIS A 265 4.16 -4.35 -0.47
N SER A 266 4.93 -5.39 -0.76
CA SER A 266 6.28 -5.58 -0.24
C SER A 266 7.28 -5.71 -1.39
N THR A 267 8.40 -4.99 -1.30
CA THR A 267 9.49 -5.13 -2.26
C THR A 267 10.27 -6.44 -2.06
N GLN A 268 10.92 -6.94 -3.11
CA GLN A 268 11.78 -8.13 -3.05
C GLN A 268 13.28 -7.82 -3.17
N TYR A 269 13.64 -6.62 -3.60
CA TYR A 269 15.03 -6.22 -3.75
C TYR A 269 15.66 -5.90 -2.40
N ILE A 270 16.97 -6.05 -2.29
CA ILE A 270 17.74 -5.66 -1.10
C ILE A 270 18.56 -4.39 -1.37
N ARG A 271 18.79 -3.58 -0.33
CA ARG A 271 19.63 -2.39 -0.38
C ARG A 271 21.03 -2.68 -0.92
N HIS A 272 21.67 -1.63 -1.45
CA HIS A 272 23.01 -1.75 -2.00
C HIS A 272 24.04 -2.10 -0.92
N HIS A 273 24.86 -3.11 -1.19
CA HIS A 273 25.82 -3.69 -0.22
C HIS A 273 26.86 -2.69 0.33
N SER A 274 27.10 -1.56 -0.34
CA SER A 274 28.07 -0.55 0.12
C SER A 274 27.56 0.28 1.30
N VAL A 275 26.24 0.28 1.55
CA VAL A 275 25.62 1.04 2.65
C VAL A 275 24.59 0.15 3.36
N PRO A 276 25.01 -0.96 4.01
CA PRO A 276 24.07 -1.94 4.57
C PRO A 276 23.24 -1.37 5.73
N MET A 277 23.76 -0.38 6.47
CA MET A 277 23.10 0.16 7.66
C MET A 277 22.08 1.26 7.37
N TYR A 278 21.92 1.69 6.12
CA TYR A 278 21.01 2.78 5.76
C TYR A 278 20.46 2.63 4.35
N THR A 279 19.17 2.84 4.20
CA THR A 279 18.50 2.98 2.91
C THR A 279 17.32 3.94 3.05
N PRO A 280 17.11 4.89 2.12
CA PRO A 280 15.89 5.66 2.04
C PRO A 280 14.74 4.89 1.36
N GLU A 281 15.05 3.77 0.71
CA GLU A 281 14.08 2.90 0.04
C GLU A 281 13.62 1.77 0.97
N PRO A 282 12.33 1.38 0.94
CA PRO A 282 11.82 0.23 1.68
C PRO A 282 12.26 -1.06 0.98
N ASP A 283 13.49 -1.51 1.23
CA ASP A 283 14.01 -2.78 0.71
C ASP A 283 13.49 -3.98 1.51
N VAL A 284 13.77 -5.20 1.05
CA VAL A 284 13.29 -6.45 1.68
C VAL A 284 13.67 -6.56 3.17
N CYS A 285 14.77 -5.95 3.61
CA CYS A 285 15.11 -5.86 5.03
C CYS A 285 14.07 -5.05 5.82
N HIS A 286 13.68 -3.88 5.32
CA HIS A 286 12.64 -3.04 5.92
C HIS A 286 11.30 -3.76 5.97
N GLU A 287 10.90 -4.40 4.88
CA GLU A 287 9.62 -5.12 4.82
C GLU A 287 9.57 -6.29 5.80
N LEU A 288 10.59 -7.15 5.76
CA LEU A 288 10.58 -8.41 6.51
C LEU A 288 10.93 -8.24 7.99
N LEU A 289 11.78 -7.27 8.34
CA LEU A 289 12.24 -7.06 9.72
C LEU A 289 11.52 -5.90 10.42
N GLY A 290 10.90 -4.99 9.66
CA GLY A 290 10.08 -3.91 10.21
C GLY A 290 8.60 -4.28 10.28
N HIS A 291 7.99 -4.53 9.12
CA HIS A 291 6.53 -4.66 9.02
C HIS A 291 5.98 -6.04 9.36
N VAL A 292 6.56 -7.09 8.77
CA VAL A 292 5.99 -8.45 8.81
C VAL A 292 5.68 -8.95 10.23
N PRO A 293 6.55 -8.78 11.25
CA PRO A 293 6.28 -9.32 12.57
C PRO A 293 4.98 -8.78 13.18
N LEU A 294 4.68 -7.50 12.98
CA LEU A 294 3.44 -6.92 13.50
C LEU A 294 2.21 -7.24 12.66
N PHE A 295 2.35 -7.49 11.36
CA PHE A 295 1.20 -7.99 10.59
C PHE A 295 0.75 -9.39 11.00
N ALA A 296 1.58 -10.16 11.71
CA ALA A 296 1.17 -11.44 12.28
C ALA A 296 0.37 -11.29 13.59
N ASP A 297 0.45 -10.12 14.25
CA ASP A 297 -0.35 -9.81 15.43
C ASP A 297 -1.79 -9.44 15.02
N PRO A 298 -2.84 -10.09 15.59
CA PRO A 298 -4.23 -9.83 15.21
C PRO A 298 -4.70 -8.39 15.43
N ASP A 299 -4.31 -7.75 16.53
CA ASP A 299 -4.77 -6.41 16.89
C ASP A 299 -4.11 -5.37 15.98
N PHE A 300 -2.80 -5.52 15.71
CA PHE A 300 -2.09 -4.66 14.77
C PHE A 300 -2.56 -4.86 13.32
N ALA A 301 -2.89 -6.10 12.94
CA ALA A 301 -3.48 -6.40 11.64
C ALA A 301 -4.85 -5.73 11.47
N GLU A 302 -5.71 -5.76 12.49
CA GLU A 302 -7.00 -5.05 12.49
C GLU A 302 -6.78 -3.53 12.40
N PHE A 303 -5.90 -2.97 13.24
CA PHE A 303 -5.51 -1.56 13.19
C PHE A 303 -5.06 -1.12 11.79
N SER A 304 -4.17 -1.89 11.16
CA SER A 304 -3.65 -1.61 9.83
C SER A 304 -4.74 -1.70 8.76
N GLN A 305 -5.66 -2.66 8.89
CA GLN A 305 -6.81 -2.80 8.02
C GLN A 305 -7.77 -1.62 8.14
N GLU A 306 -8.00 -1.10 9.34
CA GLU A 306 -8.88 0.07 9.58
C GLU A 306 -8.36 1.33 8.88
N ILE A 307 -7.04 1.57 8.89
CA ILE A 307 -6.43 2.64 8.09
C ILE A 307 -6.74 2.43 6.60
N GLY A 308 -6.59 1.19 6.11
CA GLY A 308 -6.90 0.85 4.74
C GLY A 308 -8.37 1.07 4.37
N MET A 309 -9.29 0.61 5.23
CA MET A 309 -10.73 0.78 5.05
C MET A 309 -11.11 2.27 5.01
N ALA A 310 -10.52 3.09 5.87
CA ALA A 310 -10.72 4.54 5.88
C ALA A 310 -10.24 5.24 4.59
N SER A 311 -9.31 4.64 3.85
CA SER A 311 -8.80 5.19 2.59
C SER A 311 -9.73 4.98 1.39
N LEU A 312 -10.62 3.97 1.44
CA LEU A 312 -11.45 3.58 0.30
C LEU A 312 -12.46 4.69 -0.06
N GLY A 313 -12.27 5.31 -1.22
CA GLY A 313 -13.11 6.40 -1.70
C GLY A 313 -12.91 7.74 -0.96
N ALA A 314 -11.91 7.85 -0.08
CA ALA A 314 -11.61 9.10 0.62
C ALA A 314 -11.10 10.16 -0.37
N PRO A 315 -11.43 11.45 -0.20
CA PRO A 315 -10.82 12.54 -0.97
C PRO A 315 -9.31 12.64 -0.73
N ASP A 316 -8.56 13.25 -1.66
CA ASP A 316 -7.09 13.31 -1.58
C ASP A 316 -6.55 14.02 -0.33
N GLU A 317 -7.29 15.03 0.16
CA GLU A 317 -6.97 15.70 1.43
C GLU A 317 -6.95 14.68 2.58
N TYR A 318 -7.92 13.77 2.62
CA TYR A 318 -8.01 12.73 3.65
C TYR A 318 -7.00 11.61 3.42
N ILE A 319 -6.71 11.24 2.17
CA ILE A 319 -5.59 10.32 1.88
C ILE A 319 -4.27 10.87 2.41
N THR A 320 -4.02 12.18 2.26
CA THR A 320 -2.82 12.83 2.79
C THR A 320 -2.78 12.74 4.32
N ARG A 321 -3.90 12.97 5.00
CA ARG A 321 -3.99 12.82 6.47
C ARG A 321 -3.80 11.37 6.92
N LEU A 322 -4.38 10.40 6.22
CA LEU A 322 -4.22 8.98 6.51
C LEU A 322 -2.78 8.52 6.29
N ALA A 323 -2.11 9.01 5.24
CA ALA A 323 -0.68 8.76 5.01
C ALA A 323 0.17 9.31 6.16
N THR A 324 -0.11 10.53 6.63
CA THR A 324 0.55 11.09 7.82
C THR A 324 0.28 10.27 9.09
N LEU A 325 -0.96 9.78 9.28
CA LEU A 325 -1.28 8.91 10.41
C LEU A 325 -0.49 7.60 10.32
N TYR A 326 -0.45 6.97 9.14
CA TYR A 326 0.33 5.77 8.87
C TYR A 326 1.83 5.98 9.18
N TRP A 327 2.38 7.14 8.80
CA TRP A 327 3.76 7.53 9.14
C TRP A 327 4.03 7.52 10.64
N PHE A 328 3.19 8.22 11.41
CA PHE A 328 3.39 8.34 12.86
C PHE A 328 2.91 7.12 13.66
N THR A 329 2.46 6.07 12.99
CA THR A 329 2.02 4.83 13.61
C THR A 329 2.78 3.64 13.02
N VAL A 330 2.35 3.12 11.88
CA VAL A 330 2.92 1.91 11.26
C VAL A 330 4.41 2.06 10.92
N GLU A 331 4.86 3.27 10.52
CA GLU A 331 6.28 3.50 10.17
C GLU A 331 7.16 3.90 11.37
N PHE A 332 6.72 4.85 12.20
CA PHE A 332 7.54 5.44 13.28
C PHE A 332 6.85 5.47 14.64
N GLY A 333 5.92 4.54 14.86
CA GLY A 333 5.14 4.45 16.09
C GLY A 333 5.91 3.90 17.29
N LEU A 334 5.55 4.42 18.46
CA LEU A 334 6.00 3.96 19.77
C LEU A 334 4.81 3.55 20.63
N CYS A 335 4.96 2.49 21.41
CA CYS A 335 4.00 2.07 22.43
C CYS A 335 4.61 2.21 23.84
N LEU A 336 3.75 2.16 24.87
CA LEU A 336 4.17 2.14 26.26
C LEU A 336 3.97 0.75 26.85
N GLU A 337 5.04 0.17 27.35
CA GLU A 337 5.05 -1.13 28.03
C GLU A 337 5.71 -0.98 29.39
N ASN A 338 4.98 -1.24 30.47
CA ASN A 338 5.51 -1.10 31.84
C ASN A 338 6.17 0.27 32.12
N ASN A 339 5.61 1.35 31.56
CA ASN A 339 6.14 2.72 31.59
C ASN A 339 7.44 2.96 30.80
N GLU A 340 7.91 1.99 30.01
CA GLU A 340 8.99 2.18 29.04
C GLU A 340 8.42 2.39 27.63
N LYS A 341 9.08 3.23 26.84
CA LYS A 341 8.76 3.37 25.42
C LYS A 341 9.38 2.23 24.64
N LYS A 342 8.60 1.57 23.77
CA LYS A 342 9.07 0.52 22.86
C LYS A 342 8.67 0.86 21.43
N ALA A 343 9.50 0.45 20.49
CA ALA A 343 9.27 0.66 19.07
C ALA A 343 8.35 -0.42 18.49
N TYR A 344 7.34 0.02 17.73
CA TYR A 344 6.56 -0.86 16.86
C TYR A 344 6.58 -0.34 15.41
N GLY A 345 7.00 0.90 15.16
CA GLY A 345 7.16 1.44 13.82
C GLY A 345 8.21 0.66 13.00
N ALA A 346 7.86 0.26 11.78
CA ALA A 346 8.74 -0.50 10.90
C ALA A 346 10.03 0.24 10.51
N GLY A 347 9.96 1.55 10.31
CA GLY A 347 11.12 2.42 10.08
C GLY A 347 12.13 2.32 11.22
N LEU A 348 11.66 2.41 12.46
CA LEU A 348 12.50 2.24 13.65
C LEU A 348 13.08 0.83 13.74
N LEU A 349 12.24 -0.20 13.56
CA LEU A 349 12.62 -1.61 13.71
C LEU A 349 13.57 -2.11 12.62
N SER A 350 13.68 -1.41 11.50
CA SER A 350 14.56 -1.77 10.38
C SER A 350 15.78 -0.84 10.21
N SER A 351 15.89 0.17 11.07
CA SER A 351 16.95 1.16 11.08
C SER A 351 17.75 1.10 12.38
N PHE A 352 18.98 0.61 12.28
CA PHE A 352 19.87 0.49 13.43
C PHE A 352 20.14 1.84 14.11
N GLY A 353 20.29 2.90 13.32
CA GLY A 353 20.58 4.24 13.82
C GLY A 353 19.40 4.81 14.62
N GLU A 354 18.18 4.60 14.14
CA GLU A 354 16.98 5.13 14.80
C GLU A 354 16.56 4.30 16.01
N LEU A 355 16.72 2.97 15.97
CA LEU A 355 16.34 2.11 17.09
C LEU A 355 17.17 2.31 18.35
N ARG A 356 18.39 2.87 18.22
CA ARG A 356 19.28 3.16 19.35
C ARG A 356 19.01 4.51 20.03
N LEU A 357 18.25 5.40 19.38
CA LEU A 357 17.91 6.72 19.91
C LEU A 357 16.72 6.63 20.86
#